data_AF-A0A1W6R266-F1
#
_entry.id   AF-A0A1W6R266-F1
#
_cell.length_a   1.000
_cell.length_b   1.000
_cell.length_c   1.000
_cell.angle_alpha   90.00
_cell.angle_beta   90.00
_cell.angle_gamma   90.00
#
_symmetry.space_group_name_H-M   'P 1'
#
loop_
_entity.id
_entity.type
_entity.pdbx_description
1 polymer ?
#
loop_
_entity_poly.entity_id
_entity_poly.type
_entity_poly.pdbx_seq_one_letter_code
_entity_poly.pdbx_strand_id
1 'polypeptide(L)'
;MLTINNFTYVEDLFCVNITQNGGFKFKLSNSIIILNLKLKFNVLFNSFSNIRSSLKHNLFTSKKIFQNMNFNSEFGKVSYLYLKGIGFKVLNYLNVLFFKLNYSHYIYYALPLEIKVLTRKKNKLMKFQFFNEVHSKNIINKLSKFRVANIYTQKGMFKKSQIILKKEGKKKQI
;
A
#
# COMPACT_ATOMS: atom_id res chain seq x y z
N MET A 1 20.67 -23.59 -3.46
CA MET A 1 19.21 -23.63 -3.70
C MET A 1 18.55 -23.48 -2.32
N LEU A 2 18.31 -22.25 -1.86
CA LEU A 2 17.77 -22.00 -0.52
C LEU A 2 16.29 -22.41 -0.52
N THR A 3 15.96 -23.47 0.20
CA THR A 3 14.58 -23.87 0.46
C THR A 3 13.91 -22.79 1.31
N ILE A 4 13.07 -21.99 0.67
CA ILE A 4 12.25 -21.00 1.36
C ILE A 4 11.13 -21.78 2.04
N ASN A 5 11.32 -22.09 3.33
CA ASN A 5 10.26 -22.69 4.15
C ASN A 5 9.20 -21.62 4.45
N ASN A 6 8.32 -21.38 3.49
CA ASN A 6 7.11 -20.59 3.69
C ASN A 6 6.08 -21.49 4.37
N PHE A 7 5.68 -21.13 5.59
CA PHE A 7 4.63 -21.84 6.32
C PHE A 7 3.33 -21.06 6.24
N THR A 8 2.34 -21.65 5.59
CA THR A 8 0.96 -21.15 5.59
C THR A 8 0.09 -22.12 6.37
N TYR A 9 -0.53 -21.66 7.43
CA TYR A 9 -1.49 -22.43 8.21
C TYR A 9 -2.68 -21.56 8.63
N VAL A 10 -3.74 -22.21 9.09
CA VAL A 10 -4.97 -21.55 9.54
C VAL A 10 -5.14 -21.80 11.03
N GLU A 11 -5.24 -20.73 11.79
CA GLU A 11 -5.60 -20.72 13.22
C GLU A 11 -7.03 -20.17 13.34
N ASP A 12 -8.01 -21.01 13.65
CA ASP A 12 -9.42 -20.62 13.81
C ASP A 12 -9.97 -19.80 12.62
N LEU A 13 -10.11 -18.49 12.83
CA LEU A 13 -10.64 -17.51 11.88
C LEU A 13 -9.54 -16.78 11.11
N PHE A 14 -8.27 -17.16 11.30
CA PHE A 14 -7.13 -16.43 10.76
C PHE A 14 -6.27 -17.32 9.87
N CYS A 15 -5.88 -16.78 8.73
CA CYS A 15 -4.79 -17.35 7.95
C CYS A 15 -3.49 -16.65 8.36
N VAL A 16 -2.49 -17.45 8.73
CA VAL A 16 -1.16 -16.99 9.10
C VAL A 16 -0.19 -17.48 8.03
N ASN A 17 0.57 -16.54 7.48
CA ASN A 17 1.66 -16.82 6.56
C ASN A 17 2.94 -16.26 7.15
N ILE A 18 3.97 -17.12 7.27
CA ILE A 18 5.29 -16.76 7.78
C ILE A 18 6.29 -16.99 6.66
N THR A 19 6.97 -15.91 6.26
CA THR A 19 8.06 -15.91 5.30
C THR A 19 9.35 -15.42 5.95
N GLN A 20 10.47 -15.54 5.23
CA GLN A 20 11.78 -15.06 5.69
C GLN A 20 11.81 -13.55 5.97
N ASN A 21 10.94 -12.78 5.30
CA ASN A 21 10.91 -11.32 5.39
C ASN A 21 9.90 -10.80 6.44
N GLY A 22 9.09 -11.68 7.02
CA GLY A 22 8.07 -11.35 8.01
C GLY A 22 6.88 -12.31 7.99
N GLY A 23 5.93 -12.11 8.89
CA GLY A 23 4.68 -12.85 8.91
C GLY A 23 3.48 -11.91 8.84
N PHE A 24 2.37 -12.38 8.29
CA PHE A 24 1.09 -11.67 8.38
C PHE A 24 -0.04 -12.59 8.84
N LYS A 25 -0.96 -12.00 9.59
CA LYS A 25 -2.18 -12.63 10.08
C LYS A 25 -3.37 -11.94 9.44
N PHE A 26 -4.17 -12.68 8.67
CA PHE A 26 -5.35 -12.17 7.98
C PHE A 26 -6.62 -12.83 8.52
N LYS A 27 -7.58 -12.01 8.94
CA LYS A 27 -8.90 -12.52 9.38
C LYS A 27 -9.71 -12.96 8.17
N LEU A 28 -10.10 -14.23 8.14
CA LEU A 28 -11.00 -14.80 7.16
C LEU A 28 -12.44 -14.37 7.48
N SER A 29 -13.22 -14.06 6.44
CA SER A 29 -14.65 -13.87 6.61
C SER A 29 -15.34 -15.22 6.87
N ASN A 30 -16.42 -15.23 7.65
CA ASN A 30 -17.12 -16.46 8.04
C ASN A 30 -17.54 -17.33 6.85
N SER A 31 -17.80 -16.72 5.69
CA SER A 31 -18.13 -17.40 4.43
C SER A 31 -17.00 -18.27 3.86
N ILE A 32 -15.73 -17.96 4.15
CA ILE A 32 -14.55 -18.67 3.62
C ILE A 32 -14.25 -19.92 4.48
N ILE A 33 -14.59 -19.87 5.76
CA ILE A 33 -14.39 -20.95 6.73
C ILE A 33 -15.20 -22.20 6.36
N ILE A 34 -16.44 -21.99 5.90
CA ILE A 34 -17.36 -23.05 5.45
C ILE A 34 -16.76 -23.86 4.29
N LEU A 35 -15.87 -23.24 3.50
CA LEU A 35 -15.21 -23.86 2.37
C LEU A 35 -13.94 -24.63 2.76
N ASN A 36 -13.16 -24.10 3.70
CA ASN A 36 -11.93 -24.75 4.20
C ASN A 36 -12.23 -26.03 5.01
N LEU A 37 -13.36 -26.10 5.72
CA LEU A 37 -13.76 -27.32 6.44
C LEU A 37 -14.05 -28.51 5.51
N LYS A 38 -14.30 -28.27 4.22
CA LYS A 38 -14.62 -29.34 3.26
C LYS A 38 -13.43 -29.85 2.45
N LEU A 39 -12.37 -29.06 2.27
CA LEU A 39 -11.32 -29.41 1.31
C LEU A 39 -9.91 -29.00 1.78
N LYS A 40 -8.97 -29.95 1.65
CA LYS A 40 -7.53 -29.74 1.89
C LYS A 40 -7.00 -28.62 0.99
N PHE A 41 -6.17 -27.75 1.56
CA PHE A 41 -5.87 -26.37 1.16
C PHE A 41 -5.15 -26.12 -0.18
N ASN A 42 -5.00 -27.11 -1.07
CA ASN A 42 -4.05 -26.97 -2.18
C ASN A 42 -4.60 -26.54 -3.55
N VAL A 43 -5.91 -26.52 -3.85
CA VAL A 43 -6.35 -26.26 -5.26
C VAL A 43 -7.65 -25.43 -5.45
N LEU A 44 -8.35 -24.99 -4.41
CA LEU A 44 -9.78 -24.64 -4.59
C LEU A 44 -10.15 -23.18 -4.77
N PHE A 45 -9.79 -22.63 -5.91
CA PHE A 45 -10.46 -21.41 -6.38
C PHE A 45 -11.02 -21.45 -7.80
N ASN A 46 -11.18 -22.64 -8.39
CA ASN A 46 -11.55 -22.78 -9.80
C ASN A 46 -13.01 -23.16 -10.09
N SER A 47 -13.87 -23.43 -9.11
CA SER A 47 -15.26 -23.76 -9.43
C SER A 47 -16.26 -23.27 -8.37
N PHE A 48 -16.75 -22.05 -8.57
CA PHE A 48 -17.86 -21.48 -7.79
C PHE A 48 -19.03 -21.09 -8.69
N SER A 49 -19.61 -22.08 -9.38
CA SER A 49 -20.82 -21.88 -10.18
C SER A 49 -22.05 -21.59 -9.31
N ASN A 50 -22.21 -22.28 -8.16
CA ASN A 50 -23.47 -22.30 -7.39
C ASN A 50 -23.59 -21.34 -6.19
N ILE A 51 -22.76 -20.32 -6.07
CA ILE A 51 -22.84 -19.36 -4.93
C ILE A 51 -23.79 -18.20 -5.23
N ARG A 52 -24.56 -17.73 -4.22
CA ARG A 52 -25.41 -16.52 -4.27
C ARG A 52 -24.59 -15.30 -4.74
N SER A 53 -25.18 -14.45 -5.58
CA SER A 53 -24.48 -13.29 -6.21
C SER A 53 -23.75 -12.38 -5.21
N SER A 54 -24.36 -12.09 -4.06
CA SER A 54 -23.76 -11.26 -3.00
C SER A 54 -22.54 -11.91 -2.33
N LEU A 55 -22.57 -13.22 -2.12
CA LEU A 55 -21.45 -13.96 -1.53
C LEU A 55 -20.27 -14.06 -2.51
N LYS A 56 -20.56 -14.23 -3.81
CA LYS A 56 -19.53 -14.28 -4.87
C LYS A 56 -18.59 -13.07 -4.81
N HIS A 57 -19.12 -11.85 -4.69
CA HIS A 57 -18.30 -10.63 -4.59
C HIS A 57 -17.31 -10.66 -3.40
N ASN A 58 -17.78 -11.07 -2.23
CA ASN A 58 -16.96 -11.10 -1.02
C ASN A 58 -15.88 -12.20 -1.09
N LEU A 59 -16.19 -13.33 -1.72
CA LEU A 59 -15.24 -14.41 -2.01
C LEU A 59 -14.17 -13.96 -3.02
N PHE A 60 -14.54 -13.27 -4.09
CA PHE A 60 -13.57 -12.77 -5.08
C PHE A 60 -12.62 -11.72 -4.50
N THR A 61 -13.15 -10.78 -3.73
CA THR A 61 -12.35 -9.72 -3.10
C THR A 61 -11.37 -10.29 -2.08
N SER A 62 -11.83 -11.18 -1.20
CA SER A 62 -10.98 -11.85 -0.21
C SER A 62 -9.91 -12.73 -0.86
N LYS A 63 -10.25 -13.52 -1.89
CA LYS A 63 -9.28 -14.29 -2.69
C LYS A 63 -8.17 -13.39 -3.23
N LYS A 64 -8.54 -12.26 -3.85
CA LYS A 64 -7.57 -11.32 -4.45
C LYS A 64 -6.67 -10.68 -3.39
N ILE A 65 -7.23 -10.30 -2.25
CA ILE A 65 -6.46 -9.75 -1.13
C ILE A 65 -5.45 -10.78 -0.63
N PHE A 66 -5.87 -12.03 -0.44
CA PHE A 66 -5.00 -13.11 0.01
C PHE A 66 -3.85 -13.40 -0.95
N GLN A 67 -4.15 -13.51 -2.26
CA GLN A 67 -3.14 -13.70 -3.29
C GLN A 67 -2.10 -12.56 -3.30
N ASN A 68 -2.57 -11.32 -3.20
CA ASN A 68 -1.67 -10.17 -3.13
C ASN A 68 -0.83 -10.19 -1.86
N MET A 69 -1.39 -10.58 -0.71
CA MET A 69 -0.63 -10.66 0.54
C MET A 69 0.48 -11.72 0.45
N ASN A 70 0.19 -12.93 -0.03
CA ASN A 70 1.19 -13.98 -0.23
C ASN A 70 2.32 -13.53 -1.17
N PHE A 71 1.97 -12.90 -2.29
CA PHE A 71 2.99 -12.39 -3.22
C PHE A 71 3.86 -11.30 -2.58
N ASN A 72 3.25 -10.35 -1.86
CA ASN A 72 4.00 -9.26 -1.24
C ASN A 72 4.80 -9.70 0.00
N SER A 73 4.45 -10.80 0.68
CA SER A 73 5.26 -11.31 1.80
C SER A 73 6.59 -11.89 1.33
N GLU A 74 6.65 -12.38 0.10
CA GLU A 74 7.90 -12.88 -0.50
C GLU A 74 8.73 -11.73 -1.05
N PHE A 75 8.14 -10.91 -1.93
CA PHE A 75 8.89 -9.90 -2.69
C PHE A 75 8.92 -8.50 -2.05
N GLY A 76 8.03 -8.23 -1.10
CA GLY A 76 7.80 -6.89 -0.55
C GLY A 76 7.10 -5.95 -1.53
N LYS A 77 6.52 -4.87 -1.01
CA LYS A 77 5.88 -3.81 -1.81
C LYS A 77 6.70 -2.52 -1.76
N VAL A 78 7.10 -2.03 -2.92
CA VAL A 78 7.77 -0.72 -3.05
C VAL A 78 6.81 0.31 -3.59
N SER A 79 6.77 1.48 -2.97
CA SER A 79 6.02 2.64 -3.47
C SER A 79 6.84 3.91 -3.45
N TYR A 80 6.52 4.81 -4.37
CA TYR A 80 7.26 6.06 -4.54
C TYR A 80 6.31 7.25 -4.42
N LEU A 81 6.76 8.26 -3.66
CA LEU A 81 6.13 9.57 -3.53
C LEU A 81 7.12 10.65 -3.97
N TYR A 82 6.64 11.61 -4.75
CA TYR A 82 7.42 12.71 -5.30
C TYR A 82 6.87 14.04 -4.81
N LEU A 83 7.78 14.94 -4.44
CA LEU A 83 7.48 16.33 -4.15
C LEU A 83 7.84 17.22 -5.34
N LYS A 84 6.85 17.99 -5.82
CA LYS A 84 7.07 19.01 -6.85
C LYS A 84 6.68 20.38 -6.31
N GLY A 85 7.64 21.28 -6.25
CA GLY A 85 7.48 22.63 -5.72
C GLY A 85 8.82 23.25 -5.34
N ILE A 86 8.83 24.57 -5.18
CA ILE A 86 9.99 25.32 -4.71
C ILE A 86 9.98 25.24 -3.18
N GLY A 87 11.13 24.98 -2.56
CA GLY A 87 11.26 24.83 -1.12
C GLY A 87 10.68 23.52 -0.54
N PHE A 88 10.04 22.67 -1.35
CA PHE A 88 9.49 21.40 -0.90
C PHE A 88 10.60 20.38 -0.65
N LYS A 89 10.66 19.84 0.58
CA LYS A 89 11.64 18.81 0.98
C LYS A 89 11.12 17.97 2.14
N VAL A 90 11.63 16.75 2.24
CA VAL A 90 11.39 15.85 3.38
C VAL A 90 12.69 15.53 4.09
N LEU A 91 12.74 15.69 5.40
CA LEU A 91 13.83 15.19 6.23
C LEU A 91 13.35 13.91 6.91
N ASN A 92 14.14 12.85 6.78
CA ASN A 92 13.88 11.62 7.51
C ASN A 92 14.81 11.59 8.72
N TYR A 93 14.25 11.61 9.93
CA TYR A 93 15.01 11.46 11.16
C TYR A 93 14.49 10.24 11.91
N LEU A 94 15.32 9.20 11.99
CA LEU A 94 14.94 7.88 12.51
C LEU A 94 13.70 7.35 11.76
N ASN A 95 12.53 7.38 12.41
CA ASN A 95 11.24 6.95 11.86
C ASN A 95 10.22 8.09 11.72
N VAL A 96 10.63 9.34 11.95
CA VAL A 96 9.77 10.51 11.82
C VAL A 96 10.13 11.29 10.57
N LEU A 97 9.14 11.52 9.72
CA LEU A 97 9.27 12.31 8.50
C LEU A 97 8.86 13.74 8.75
N PHE A 98 9.78 14.67 8.56
CA PHE A 98 9.52 16.11 8.62
C PHE A 98 9.37 16.68 7.22
N PHE A 99 8.19 17.20 6.92
CA PHE A 99 7.83 17.78 5.63
C PHE A 99 7.89 19.30 5.68
N LYS A 100 8.69 19.89 4.79
CA LYS A 100 8.62 21.32 4.46
C LYS A 100 7.81 21.46 3.18
N LEU A 101 6.52 21.84 3.30
CA LEU A 101 5.58 21.95 2.16
C LEU A 101 5.15 23.40 1.90
N ASN A 102 5.98 24.36 2.32
CA ASN A 102 5.70 25.80 2.25
C ASN A 102 4.44 26.20 3.06
N TYR A 103 4.26 25.55 4.21
CA TYR A 103 3.41 26.01 5.31
C TYR A 103 4.29 26.72 6.35
N SER A 104 3.66 27.46 7.26
CA SER A 104 4.38 28.23 8.30
C SER A 104 5.20 27.32 9.23
N HIS A 105 4.70 26.12 9.53
CA HIS A 105 5.38 25.12 10.35
C HIS A 105 5.65 23.84 9.55
N TYR A 106 6.60 23.03 10.05
CA TYR A 106 6.86 21.70 9.52
C TYR A 106 5.75 20.74 9.89
N ILE A 107 5.37 19.87 8.95
CA ILE A 107 4.44 18.76 9.23
C ILE A 107 5.27 17.54 9.54
N TYR A 108 5.07 16.92 10.70
CA TYR A 108 5.75 15.68 11.06
C TYR A 108 4.79 14.48 10.94
N TYR A 109 5.33 13.33 10.55
CA TYR A 109 4.59 12.08 10.48
C TYR A 109 5.45 10.94 11.02
N ALA A 110 4.99 10.33 12.12
CA ALA A 110 5.61 9.14 12.67
C ALA A 110 5.23 7.91 11.83
N LEU A 111 6.24 7.20 11.34
CA LEU A 111 6.05 5.92 10.65
C LEU A 111 6.02 4.77 11.67
N PRO A 112 5.19 3.74 11.45
CA PRO A 112 5.31 2.51 12.20
C PRO A 112 6.66 1.84 11.89
N LEU A 113 7.18 1.11 12.88
CA LEU A 113 8.53 0.51 12.89
C LEU A 113 8.79 -0.45 11.73
N GLU A 114 7.74 -1.06 11.19
CA GLU A 114 7.79 -2.05 10.11
C GLU A 114 8.20 -1.46 8.75
N ILE A 115 8.14 -0.13 8.59
CA ILE A 115 8.27 0.52 7.27
C ILE A 115 9.64 1.18 7.15
N LYS A 116 10.35 0.81 6.09
CA LYS A 116 11.64 1.44 5.74
C LYS A 116 11.43 2.53 4.70
N VAL A 117 12.01 3.71 4.95
CA VAL A 117 11.91 4.86 4.05
C VAL A 117 13.29 5.36 3.65
N LEU A 118 13.48 5.52 2.34
CA LEU A 118 14.69 6.06 1.74
C LEU A 118 14.37 7.34 0.98
N THR A 119 15.04 8.43 1.35
CA THR A 119 14.94 9.73 0.66
C THR A 119 16.08 9.87 -0.35
N ARG A 120 15.76 10.24 -1.59
CA ARG A 120 16.72 10.45 -2.70
C ARG A 120 16.46 11.78 -3.42
N LYS A 121 17.39 12.18 -4.30
CA LYS A 121 17.30 13.36 -5.19
C LYS A 121 16.99 14.66 -4.43
N LYS A 122 17.91 15.11 -3.57
CA LYS A 122 17.77 16.33 -2.74
C LYS A 122 16.46 16.34 -1.94
N ASN A 123 16.09 15.20 -1.37
CA ASN A 123 14.94 15.05 -0.47
C ASN A 123 13.56 15.34 -1.09
N LYS A 124 13.45 15.15 -2.42
CA LYS A 124 12.18 15.30 -3.16
C LYS A 124 11.55 13.97 -3.56
N LEU A 125 12.29 12.87 -3.51
CA LEU A 125 11.81 11.54 -3.86
C LEU A 125 11.90 10.62 -2.64
N MET A 126 10.78 10.03 -2.27
CA MET A 126 10.68 9.09 -1.17
C MET A 126 10.36 7.71 -1.71
N LYS A 127 11.18 6.73 -1.37
CA LYS A 127 10.94 5.31 -1.62
C LYS A 127 10.55 4.65 -0.31
N PHE A 128 9.33 4.12 -0.27
CA PHE A 128 8.82 3.34 0.86
C PHE A 128 8.89 1.86 0.51
N GLN A 129 9.35 1.06 1.46
CA GLN A 129 9.33 -0.39 1.40
C GLN A 129 8.38 -0.90 2.49
N PHE A 130 7.38 -1.68 2.07
CA PHE A 130 6.35 -2.26 2.92
C PHE A 130 6.32 -3.77 2.76
N PHE A 131 5.73 -4.44 3.75
CA PHE A 131 5.39 -5.86 3.67
C PHE A 131 3.96 -6.07 3.14
N ASN A 132 3.00 -5.20 3.52
CA ASN A 132 1.58 -5.35 3.20
C ASN A 132 1.06 -4.24 2.26
N GLU A 133 0.29 -4.64 1.24
CA GLU A 133 -0.31 -3.73 0.26
C GLU A 133 -1.33 -2.77 0.88
N VAL A 134 -2.17 -3.23 1.81
CA VAL A 134 -3.24 -2.40 2.39
C VAL A 134 -2.65 -1.25 3.20
N HIS A 135 -1.68 -1.54 4.06
CA HIS A 135 -0.96 -0.52 4.82
C HIS A 135 -0.20 0.46 3.90
N SER A 136 0.40 -0.06 2.81
CA SER A 136 1.07 0.79 1.84
C SER A 136 0.12 1.84 1.26
N LYS A 137 -1.07 1.41 0.78
CA LYS A 137 -2.07 2.31 0.18
C LYS A 137 -2.57 3.33 1.20
N ASN A 138 -2.87 2.90 2.41
CA ASN A 138 -3.38 3.79 3.46
C ASN A 138 -2.38 4.89 3.81
N ILE A 139 -1.11 4.54 4.02
CA ILE A 139 -0.06 5.49 4.39
C ILE A 139 0.25 6.42 3.22
N ILE A 140 0.42 5.90 2.00
CA ILE A 140 0.69 6.72 0.81
C ILE A 140 -0.48 7.68 0.55
N ASN A 141 -1.72 7.22 0.72
CA ASN A 141 -2.90 8.07 0.61
C ASN A 141 -2.90 9.17 1.68
N LYS A 142 -2.62 8.82 2.93
CA LYS A 142 -2.56 9.79 4.05
C LYS A 142 -1.49 10.86 3.79
N LEU A 143 -0.28 10.44 3.40
CA LEU A 143 0.80 11.37 3.05
C LEU A 143 0.44 12.25 1.86
N SER A 144 -0.19 11.71 0.81
CA SER A 144 -0.58 12.50 -0.36
C SER A 144 -1.59 13.61 -0.04
N LYS A 145 -2.35 13.47 1.05
CA LYS A 145 -3.33 14.48 1.49
C LYS A 145 -2.67 15.70 2.15
N PHE A 146 -1.43 15.61 2.63
CA PHE A 146 -0.74 16.76 3.26
C PHE A 146 -0.56 17.94 2.32
N ARG A 147 -0.33 17.68 1.04
CA ARG A 147 -0.34 18.71 0.00
C ARG A 147 -0.83 18.12 -1.32
N VAL A 148 -2.14 18.21 -1.53
CA VAL A 148 -2.78 17.82 -2.79
C VAL A 148 -2.19 18.65 -3.94
N ALA A 149 -1.92 17.99 -5.06
CA ALA A 149 -1.41 18.64 -6.25
C ALA A 149 -2.43 19.64 -6.80
N ASN A 150 -2.01 20.89 -6.98
CA ASN A 150 -2.87 21.91 -7.56
C ASN A 150 -3.05 21.66 -9.08
N ILE A 151 -4.30 21.77 -9.56
CA ILE A 151 -4.71 21.54 -10.95
C ILE A 151 -4.04 22.54 -11.93
N TYR A 152 -3.76 23.78 -11.51
CA TYR A 152 -3.17 24.79 -12.39
C TYR A 152 -1.64 24.70 -12.44
N THR A 153 -0.99 24.64 -11.27
CA THR A 153 0.47 24.71 -11.16
C THR A 153 1.16 23.34 -11.09
N GLN A 154 0.40 22.28 -10.85
CA GLN A 154 0.92 20.92 -10.60
C GLN A 154 2.04 20.92 -9.56
N LYS A 155 1.90 21.72 -8.49
CA LYS A 155 2.78 21.69 -7.32
C LYS A 155 2.07 20.93 -6.20
N GLY A 156 2.78 20.04 -5.52
CA GLY A 156 2.24 19.20 -4.45
C GLY A 156 2.97 17.85 -4.32
N MET A 157 2.29 16.90 -3.68
CA MET A 157 2.73 15.51 -3.55
C MET A 157 2.11 14.63 -4.64
N PHE A 158 2.92 13.79 -5.26
CA PHE A 158 2.52 12.94 -6.38
C PHE A 158 2.86 11.49 -6.06
N LYS A 159 1.91 10.58 -6.32
CA LYS A 159 2.20 9.14 -6.36
C LYS A 159 2.85 8.81 -7.71
N LYS A 160 3.70 7.79 -7.74
CA LYS A 160 4.19 7.25 -9.01
C LYS A 160 3.01 6.90 -9.92
N SER A 161 3.13 7.24 -11.21
CA SER A 161 2.11 7.01 -12.24
C SER A 161 0.72 7.60 -11.96
N GLN A 162 0.62 8.65 -11.13
CA GLN A 162 -0.63 9.38 -10.96
C GLN A 162 -0.86 10.35 -12.13
N ILE A 163 -2.03 10.27 -12.75
CA ILE A 163 -2.47 11.23 -13.78
C ILE A 163 -3.22 12.37 -13.09
N ILE A 164 -2.87 13.61 -13.43
CA ILE A 164 -3.51 14.82 -12.88
C ILE A 164 -3.92 15.72 -14.01
N LEU A 165 -5.16 16.17 -13.97
CA LEU A 165 -5.71 17.14 -14.91
C LEU A 165 -4.97 18.47 -14.75
N LYS A 166 -4.62 19.10 -15.87
CA LYS A 166 -4.05 20.44 -15.91
C LYS A 166 -5.08 21.40 -16.49
N LYS A 167 -5.43 22.45 -15.74
CA LYS A 167 -6.21 23.57 -16.30
C LYS A 167 -5.26 24.71 -16.65
N GLU A 168 -5.51 25.36 -17.78
CA GLU A 168 -4.80 26.57 -18.15
C GLU A 168 -5.20 27.72 -17.21
N GLY A 169 -4.23 28.58 -16.89
CA GLY A 169 -4.49 29.80 -16.14
C GLY A 169 -5.09 30.89 -17.02
N LYS A 170 -5.15 32.12 -16.50
CA LYS A 170 -5.54 33.28 -17.31
C LYS A 170 -4.57 33.43 -18.49
N LYS A 171 -5.10 33.41 -19.70
CA LYS A 171 -4.35 33.82 -20.90
C LYS A 171 -4.11 35.32 -20.76
N LYS A 172 -2.87 35.77 -20.94
CA LYS A 172 -2.61 37.21 -21.11
C LYS A 172 -3.35 37.63 -22.38
N GLN A 173 -4.22 38.63 -22.26
CA GLN A 173 -4.70 39.34 -23.44
C GLN A 173 -3.46 40.00 -24.05
N ILE A 174 -3.20 39.66 -25.32
CA ILE A 174 -2.13 40.25 -26.12
C ILE A 174 -2.64 41.59 -26.64
#